data_AF-A0A0F2PPQ5-F1
#
_entry.id   AF-A0A0F2PPQ5-F1
#
_cell.length_a   1.000
_cell.length_b   1.000
_cell.length_c   1.000
_cell.angle_alpha   90.00
_cell.angle_beta   90.00
_cell.angle_gamma   90.00
#
_symmetry.space_group_name_H-M   'P 1'
#
loop_
_entity.id
_entity.type
_entity.pdbx_description
1 polymer ?
#
loop_
_entity_poly.entity_id
_entity_poly.type
_entity_poly.pdbx_seq_one_letter_code
_entity_poly.pdbx_strand_id
1 'polypeptide(L)'
;MIYKSMKECMLDLEKHGHLVRVREEIDPNLEMAEIHRRVYQAGGPAILFERVKGSPFPAVSNLYGTMDRARFIFRFTLEKVLRIMQIPANPMAAVRRPWEYAGLSMAGLKILPQKVSSGPVLAGETTIGQLPQVKCWPDDGGPFILLPQVYSEDPMKPGIMHSNLGMYRVQLAGNQYIKDKEIGLHYQIRRDIGIHHTTALENGEPLKVSIFVGGLPSHTLAAIMPLPEFMPEVAFAGLLAGRRFRYTYRNGYAISTDADFCITGTVSPGKTKPEGPFGDHLGYYSLRHEFPYLNVEHVYHRKDAVWPFTVVGRPPQEDTVFGKLVHEITNPVVPTSIPGVEALHAVDAAGVHPLLLAVGRERYVPYAPREPREILTLANAILGFGPCSLAKYLFITALEDRPDLDVYDIQTYFTHVLERVDWRRDLHFQTRTTIDTLDYSGTGFNRGSKLIVAAAGEPKRNLARTLDDRLRLPDGFKRPALALPGVVIISTLARPDAEAGEKDALLLADYLGKAGCPDDIALIVLTEDSEFAARHINNFLWVTFTRSNPSHDVYGVDSFTDHKHWGCKGPLIIDARLKPHHAPPLVESPEVSRRVDRLGAKGGSLHGII
;
A
#
# COMPACT_ATOMS: atom_id res chain seq x y z
N MET A 1 9.68 -28.17 -3.34
CA MET A 1 11.09 -28.11 -2.94
C MET A 1 11.31 -26.83 -2.14
N ILE A 2 12.26 -26.80 -1.20
CA ILE A 2 12.69 -25.55 -0.55
C ILE A 2 13.68 -24.84 -1.48
N TYR A 3 13.41 -23.58 -1.81
CA TYR A 3 14.25 -22.80 -2.73
C TYR A 3 15.59 -22.40 -2.10
N LYS A 4 16.63 -22.35 -2.92
CA LYS A 4 17.98 -21.86 -2.56
C LYS A 4 18.37 -20.59 -3.31
N SER A 5 17.59 -20.16 -4.29
CA SER A 5 17.79 -18.94 -5.06
C SER A 5 16.50 -18.48 -5.74
N MET A 6 16.48 -17.24 -6.21
CA MET A 6 15.40 -16.72 -7.06
C MET A 6 15.23 -17.56 -8.33
N LYS A 7 16.35 -17.99 -8.93
CA LYS A 7 16.37 -18.88 -10.11
C LYS A 7 15.64 -20.20 -9.88
N GLU A 8 15.85 -20.86 -8.74
CA GLU A 8 15.11 -22.09 -8.43
C GLU A 8 13.61 -21.84 -8.28
N CYS A 9 13.21 -20.71 -7.69
CA CYS A 9 11.80 -20.30 -7.61
C CYS A 9 11.20 -20.09 -9.01
N MET A 10 11.88 -19.35 -9.88
CA MET A 10 11.40 -19.09 -11.24
C MET A 10 11.24 -20.37 -12.07
N LEU A 11 12.20 -21.31 -11.97
CA LEU A 11 12.10 -22.59 -12.67
C LEU A 11 10.91 -23.42 -12.16
N ASP A 12 10.62 -23.36 -10.86
CA ASP A 12 9.46 -24.05 -10.28
C ASP A 12 8.13 -23.41 -10.70
N LEU A 13 8.07 -22.07 -10.75
CA LEU A 13 6.92 -21.33 -11.28
C LEU A 13 6.68 -21.65 -12.76
N GLU A 14 7.73 -21.62 -13.57
CA GLU A 14 7.65 -21.96 -15.00
C GLU A 14 7.14 -23.38 -15.22
N LYS A 15 7.68 -24.35 -14.48
CA LYS A 15 7.25 -25.75 -14.57
C LYS A 15 5.76 -25.94 -14.29
N HIS A 16 5.16 -25.08 -13.48
CA HIS A 16 3.75 -25.15 -13.08
C HIS A 16 2.87 -24.09 -13.77
N GLY A 17 3.35 -23.45 -14.84
CA GLY A 17 2.56 -22.50 -15.62
C GLY A 17 2.32 -21.13 -14.93
N HIS A 18 3.08 -20.83 -13.87
CA HIS A 18 2.99 -19.56 -13.14
C HIS A 18 4.01 -18.51 -13.61
N LEU A 19 4.77 -18.77 -14.67
CA LEU A 19 5.76 -17.83 -15.22
C LEU A 19 5.71 -17.80 -16.75
N VAL A 20 5.77 -16.59 -17.32
CA VAL A 20 5.96 -16.34 -18.75
C VAL A 20 7.32 -15.71 -19.00
N ARG A 21 7.94 -16.03 -20.13
CA ARG A 21 9.22 -15.46 -20.56
C ARG A 21 9.00 -14.44 -21.66
N VAL A 22 9.46 -13.21 -21.42
CA VAL A 22 9.58 -12.17 -22.45
C VAL A 22 10.98 -12.25 -23.03
N ARG A 23 11.05 -12.75 -24.26
CA ARG A 23 12.32 -12.99 -24.96
C ARG A 23 12.84 -11.75 -25.65
N GLU A 24 11.97 -10.84 -26.05
CA GLU A 24 12.28 -9.56 -26.67
C GLU A 24 13.20 -8.72 -25.77
N GLU A 25 14.02 -7.86 -26.37
CA GLU A 25 14.75 -6.86 -25.58
C GLU A 25 13.77 -5.76 -25.18
N ILE A 26 13.61 -5.55 -23.87
CA ILE A 26 12.65 -4.59 -23.32
C ILE A 26 13.40 -3.44 -22.65
N ASP A 27 12.91 -2.20 -22.84
CA ASP A 27 13.46 -1.02 -22.19
C ASP A 27 13.03 -0.96 -20.70
N PRO A 28 13.97 -0.90 -19.73
CA PRO A 28 13.61 -0.74 -18.32
C PRO A 28 13.00 0.64 -18.03
N ASN A 29 13.13 1.61 -18.94
CA ASN A 29 12.44 2.89 -18.85
C ASN A 29 10.99 2.75 -19.35
N LEU A 30 10.04 2.68 -18.41
CA LEU A 30 8.59 2.61 -18.58
C LEU A 30 8.05 1.30 -19.15
N GLU A 31 8.71 0.68 -20.14
CA GLU A 31 8.15 -0.46 -20.88
C GLU A 31 8.01 -1.72 -20.01
N MET A 32 9.05 -2.08 -19.23
CA MET A 32 8.97 -3.18 -18.26
C MET A 32 7.87 -2.98 -17.22
N ALA A 33 7.65 -1.73 -16.80
CA ALA A 33 6.63 -1.40 -15.80
C ALA A 33 5.21 -1.43 -16.39
N GLU A 34 5.03 -0.96 -17.62
CA GLU A 34 3.77 -1.07 -18.37
C GLU A 34 3.37 -2.54 -18.58
N ILE A 35 4.33 -3.38 -19.00
CA ILE A 35 4.12 -4.83 -19.14
C ILE A 35 3.66 -5.43 -17.81
N HIS A 36 4.36 -5.12 -16.71
CA HIS A 36 3.99 -5.60 -15.39
C HIS A 36 2.56 -5.21 -15.00
N ARG A 37 2.20 -3.92 -15.14
CA ARG A 37 0.87 -3.42 -14.77
C ARG A 37 -0.25 -4.14 -15.53
N ARG A 38 -0.10 -4.32 -16.84
CA ARG A 38 -1.12 -4.98 -17.68
C ARG A 38 -1.25 -6.47 -17.36
N VAL A 39 -0.13 -7.16 -17.18
CA VAL A 39 -0.15 -8.58 -16.81
C VAL A 39 -0.73 -8.77 -15.42
N TYR A 40 -0.44 -7.88 -14.46
CA TYR A 40 -1.07 -7.90 -13.14
C TYR A 40 -2.58 -7.67 -13.23
N GLN A 41 -3.03 -6.65 -13.97
CA GLN A 41 -4.45 -6.36 -14.19
C GLN A 41 -5.20 -7.52 -14.84
N ALA A 42 -4.55 -8.26 -15.74
CA ALA A 42 -5.10 -9.46 -16.36
C ALA A 42 -5.07 -10.71 -15.45
N GLY A 43 -4.58 -10.61 -14.20
CA GLY A 43 -4.41 -11.74 -13.30
C GLY A 43 -3.33 -12.74 -13.76
N GLY A 44 -2.38 -12.27 -14.56
CA GLY A 44 -1.40 -13.10 -15.26
C GLY A 44 -0.26 -13.67 -14.40
N PRO A 45 0.64 -14.44 -15.04
CA PRO A 45 1.76 -15.11 -14.38
C PRO A 45 2.89 -14.13 -13.96
N ALA A 46 3.88 -14.64 -13.24
CA ALA A 46 5.15 -13.94 -13.07
C ALA A 46 5.85 -13.75 -14.43
N ILE A 47 6.67 -12.72 -14.56
CA ILE A 47 7.25 -12.30 -15.85
C ILE A 47 8.77 -12.34 -15.74
N LEU A 48 9.42 -13.16 -16.55
CA LEU A 48 10.88 -13.15 -16.72
C LEU A 48 11.24 -12.35 -17.97
N PHE A 49 11.93 -11.23 -17.79
CA PHE A 49 12.53 -10.44 -18.85
C PHE A 49 13.94 -10.98 -19.11
N GLU A 50 14.12 -11.72 -20.20
CA GLU A 50 15.41 -12.36 -20.50
C GLU A 50 16.47 -11.36 -20.96
N ARG A 51 16.04 -10.28 -21.62
CA ARG A 51 16.92 -9.24 -22.18
C ARG A 51 16.44 -7.86 -21.75
N VAL A 52 17.14 -7.28 -20.77
CA VAL A 52 16.90 -5.91 -20.31
C VAL A 52 17.88 -4.98 -21.02
N LYS A 53 17.37 -4.02 -21.77
CA LYS A 53 18.20 -3.07 -22.51
C LYS A 53 19.15 -2.33 -21.56
N GLY A 54 20.44 -2.33 -21.89
CA GLY A 54 21.47 -1.65 -21.10
C GLY A 54 21.91 -2.37 -19.82
N SER A 55 21.42 -3.57 -19.53
CA SER A 55 21.86 -4.39 -18.40
C SER A 55 22.30 -5.79 -18.86
N PRO A 56 23.39 -6.35 -18.32
CA PRO A 56 23.75 -7.74 -18.57
C PRO A 56 22.91 -8.74 -17.77
N PHE A 57 22.03 -8.25 -16.88
CA PHE A 57 21.23 -9.07 -15.99
C PHE A 57 19.78 -9.16 -16.47
N PRO A 58 19.16 -10.36 -16.42
CA PRO A 58 17.72 -10.49 -16.61
C PRO A 58 16.98 -9.94 -15.40
N ALA A 59 15.69 -9.68 -15.56
CA ALA A 59 14.82 -9.20 -14.49
C ALA A 59 13.56 -10.05 -14.36
N VAL A 60 12.99 -10.10 -13.16
CA VAL A 60 11.72 -10.78 -12.90
C VAL A 60 10.75 -9.83 -12.20
N SER A 61 9.48 -9.87 -12.56
CA SER A 61 8.44 -9.14 -11.84
C SER A 61 7.15 -9.92 -11.71
N ASN A 62 6.19 -9.34 -10.98
CA ASN A 62 4.88 -9.94 -10.76
C ASN A 62 4.98 -11.30 -10.04
N LEU A 63 6.04 -11.50 -9.25
CA LEU A 63 6.32 -12.77 -8.58
C LEU A 63 5.21 -13.13 -7.60
N TYR A 64 4.68 -12.14 -6.88
CA TYR A 64 3.61 -12.23 -5.89
C TYR A 64 2.28 -11.71 -6.40
N GLY A 65 2.13 -11.42 -7.70
CA GLY A 65 0.93 -10.76 -8.24
C GLY A 65 -0.42 -11.48 -8.10
N THR A 66 -0.47 -12.68 -7.51
CA THR A 66 -1.73 -13.31 -7.10
C THR A 66 -1.55 -14.02 -5.76
N MET A 67 -2.62 -14.09 -4.95
CA MET A 67 -2.58 -14.83 -3.69
C MET A 67 -2.29 -16.32 -3.89
N ASP A 68 -2.82 -16.93 -4.96
CA ASP A 68 -2.56 -18.34 -5.28
C ASP A 68 -1.09 -18.59 -5.59
N ARG A 69 -0.46 -17.70 -6.37
CA ARG A 69 0.98 -17.78 -6.65
C ARG A 69 1.82 -17.52 -5.41
N ALA A 70 1.44 -16.56 -4.59
CA ALA A 70 2.12 -16.28 -3.32
C ALA A 70 2.07 -17.50 -2.37
N ARG A 71 0.89 -18.11 -2.20
CA ARG A 71 0.73 -19.37 -1.45
C ARG A 71 1.51 -20.51 -2.09
N PHE A 72 1.54 -20.61 -3.42
CA PHE A 72 2.34 -21.60 -4.14
C PHE A 72 3.85 -21.46 -3.85
N ILE A 73 4.38 -20.23 -3.86
CA ILE A 73 5.79 -19.95 -3.53
C ILE A 73 6.13 -20.47 -2.13
N PHE A 74 5.23 -20.29 -1.15
CA PHE A 74 5.45 -20.68 0.24
C PHE A 74 4.77 -22.00 0.66
N ARG A 75 4.30 -22.82 -0.29
CA ARG A 75 3.43 -23.99 -0.03
C ARG A 75 4.00 -25.06 0.91
N PHE A 76 5.32 -25.11 1.08
CA PHE A 76 5.98 -26.07 1.98
C PHE A 76 6.28 -25.52 3.38
N THR A 77 6.13 -24.20 3.58
CA THR A 77 6.55 -23.50 4.79
C THR A 77 5.41 -22.73 5.44
N LEU A 78 4.50 -22.12 4.66
CA LEU A 78 3.46 -21.21 5.11
C LEU A 78 2.65 -21.78 6.29
N GLU A 79 2.12 -22.99 6.17
CA GLU A 79 1.32 -23.61 7.24
C GLU A 79 2.12 -23.76 8.57
N LYS A 80 3.40 -24.13 8.48
CA LYS A 80 4.26 -24.25 9.66
C LYS A 80 4.58 -22.90 10.26
N VAL A 81 4.80 -21.88 9.43
CA VAL A 81 5.02 -20.50 9.88
C VAL A 81 3.80 -20.00 10.64
N LEU A 82 2.59 -20.16 10.08
CA LEU A 82 1.33 -19.76 10.73
C LEU A 82 1.19 -20.40 12.12
N ARG A 83 1.46 -21.70 12.24
CA ARG A 83 1.42 -22.39 13.55
C ARG A 83 2.47 -21.90 14.54
N ILE A 84 3.69 -21.59 14.08
CA ILE A 84 4.76 -21.05 14.93
C ILE A 84 4.42 -19.64 15.43
N MET A 85 3.89 -18.80 14.55
CA MET A 85 3.49 -17.43 14.88
C MET A 85 2.35 -17.40 15.91
N GLN A 86 1.53 -18.45 16.01
CA GLN A 86 0.49 -18.58 17.03
C GLN A 86 1.02 -18.88 18.45
N ILE A 87 2.24 -19.40 18.59
CA ILE A 87 2.75 -19.86 19.89
C ILE A 87 2.88 -18.69 20.89
N PRO A 88 3.47 -17.53 20.54
CA PRO A 88 3.52 -16.38 21.45
C PRO A 88 2.14 -15.82 21.80
N ALA A 89 1.18 -15.91 20.87
CA ALA A 89 -0.17 -15.38 21.06
C ALA A 89 -1.03 -16.25 22.00
N ASN A 90 -0.82 -17.56 22.02
CA ASN A 90 -1.50 -18.48 22.93
C ASN A 90 -0.57 -19.60 23.43
N PRO A 91 0.33 -19.30 24.38
CA PRO A 91 1.28 -20.30 24.90
C PRO A 91 0.58 -21.51 25.52
N MET A 92 -0.60 -21.30 26.10
CA MET A 92 -1.39 -22.35 26.75
C MET A 92 -1.98 -23.36 25.74
N ALA A 93 -2.30 -22.92 24.52
CA ALA A 93 -2.74 -23.82 23.44
C ALA A 93 -1.62 -24.78 23.00
N ALA A 94 -0.39 -24.27 22.89
CA ALA A 94 0.79 -25.08 22.57
C ALA A 94 1.08 -26.15 23.64
N VAL A 95 0.85 -25.83 24.92
CA VAL A 95 0.97 -26.78 26.04
C VAL A 95 -0.16 -27.81 26.05
N ARG A 96 -1.39 -27.43 25.70
CA ARG A 96 -2.57 -28.31 25.71
C ARG A 96 -2.63 -29.27 24.52
N ARG A 97 -2.03 -28.93 23.38
CA ARG A 97 -2.04 -29.74 22.15
C ARG A 97 -0.65 -29.99 21.57
N PRO A 98 0.30 -30.56 22.33
CA PRO A 98 1.70 -30.67 21.92
C PRO A 98 1.91 -31.47 20.62
N TRP A 99 0.99 -32.37 20.26
CA TRP A 99 1.05 -33.13 19.00
C TRP A 99 0.81 -32.26 17.76
N GLU A 100 0.01 -31.18 17.86
CA GLU A 100 -0.23 -30.24 16.74
C GLU A 100 1.03 -29.41 16.41
N TYR A 101 1.95 -29.32 17.39
CA TYR A 101 3.22 -28.60 17.32
C TYR A 101 4.43 -29.55 17.17
N ALA A 102 4.19 -30.87 17.07
CA ALA A 102 5.25 -31.86 16.84
C ALA A 102 5.94 -31.61 15.49
N GLY A 103 7.28 -31.59 15.48
CA GLY A 103 8.09 -31.26 14.30
C GLY A 103 8.34 -29.77 14.06
N LEU A 104 7.71 -28.87 14.83
CA LEU A 104 8.01 -27.43 14.77
C LEU A 104 9.36 -27.08 15.41
N SER A 105 9.90 -27.93 16.30
CA SER A 105 11.24 -27.74 16.87
C SER A 105 12.33 -27.68 15.79
N MET A 106 12.23 -28.54 14.77
CA MET A 106 13.15 -28.56 13.63
C MET A 106 12.98 -27.34 12.71
N ALA A 107 11.77 -26.80 12.60
CA ALA A 107 11.50 -25.56 11.89
C ALA A 107 12.01 -24.34 12.69
N GLY A 108 11.86 -24.35 14.03
CA GLY A 108 12.36 -23.32 14.93
C GLY A 108 13.88 -23.18 14.90
N LEU A 109 14.62 -24.28 14.67
CA LEU A 109 16.08 -24.22 14.43
C LEU A 109 16.47 -23.39 13.19
N LYS A 110 15.54 -23.09 12.27
CA LYS A 110 15.76 -22.27 11.08
C LYS A 110 15.61 -20.76 11.35
N ILE A 111 15.07 -20.38 12.51
CA ILE A 111 14.94 -18.99 12.95
C ILE A 111 16.32 -18.36 13.14
N LEU A 112 17.29 -19.10 13.68
CA LEU A 112 18.62 -18.55 13.92
C LEU A 112 19.38 -18.36 12.59
N PRO A 113 19.85 -17.13 12.28
CA PRO A 113 20.72 -16.88 11.15
C PRO A 113 22.01 -17.70 11.24
N GLN A 114 22.60 -18.03 10.08
CA GLN A 114 23.82 -18.81 9.98
C GLN A 114 24.94 -18.01 9.33
N LYS A 115 25.99 -17.71 10.10
CA LYS A 115 27.22 -17.13 9.56
C LYS A 115 27.94 -18.19 8.70
N VAL A 116 28.33 -17.82 7.49
CA VAL A 116 29.10 -18.66 6.56
C VAL A 116 30.33 -17.90 6.08
N SER A 117 31.34 -18.61 5.56
CA SER A 117 32.59 -17.98 5.10
C SER A 117 32.45 -17.25 3.76
N SER A 118 31.60 -17.73 2.86
CA SER A 118 31.37 -17.14 1.53
C SER A 118 29.99 -17.52 0.99
N GLY A 119 29.60 -16.94 -0.15
CA GLY A 119 28.28 -17.07 -0.74
C GLY A 119 28.24 -16.80 -2.23
N PRO A 120 27.22 -17.31 -2.95
CA PRO A 120 27.00 -17.02 -4.36
C PRO A 120 27.05 -15.53 -4.73
N VAL A 121 26.52 -14.63 -3.89
CA VAL A 121 26.49 -13.18 -4.14
C VAL A 121 27.88 -12.55 -4.32
N LEU A 122 28.94 -13.18 -3.77
CA LEU A 122 30.31 -12.67 -3.84
C LEU A 122 31.07 -13.14 -5.10
N ALA A 123 30.38 -13.69 -6.09
CA ALA A 123 31.00 -14.26 -7.28
C ALA A 123 31.52 -13.22 -8.28
N GLY A 124 30.95 -12.01 -8.29
CA GLY A 124 31.36 -10.90 -9.14
C GLY A 124 31.01 -9.54 -8.54
N GLU A 125 31.55 -8.48 -9.14
CA GLU A 125 31.25 -7.08 -8.84
C GLU A 125 30.84 -6.37 -10.14
N THR A 126 29.93 -5.41 -10.03
CA THR A 126 29.40 -4.61 -11.15
C THR A 126 29.28 -3.13 -10.73
N THR A 127 28.68 -2.29 -11.56
CA THR A 127 28.39 -0.89 -11.21
C THR A 127 26.89 -0.64 -11.16
N ILE A 128 26.50 0.46 -10.52
CA ILE A 128 25.09 0.84 -10.35
C ILE A 128 24.41 1.00 -11.71
N GLY A 129 25.07 1.63 -12.67
CA GLY A 129 24.58 1.86 -14.02
C GLY A 129 24.44 0.61 -14.88
N GLN A 130 24.99 -0.53 -14.47
CA GLN A 130 24.79 -1.82 -15.14
C GLN A 130 23.60 -2.62 -14.58
N LEU A 131 23.08 -2.26 -13.41
CA LEU A 131 21.86 -2.87 -12.88
C LEU A 131 20.65 -2.46 -13.73
N PRO A 132 19.58 -3.29 -13.82
CA PRO A 132 18.34 -2.90 -14.50
C PRO A 132 17.77 -1.58 -13.98
N GLN A 133 17.85 -0.53 -14.81
CA GLN A 133 17.45 0.84 -14.48
C GLN A 133 15.93 1.03 -14.61
N VAL A 134 15.15 0.32 -13.78
CA VAL A 134 13.68 0.32 -13.87
C VAL A 134 13.11 1.67 -13.46
N LYS A 135 12.48 2.37 -14.41
CA LYS A 135 11.70 3.60 -14.19
C LYS A 135 10.23 3.30 -14.49
N CYS A 136 9.34 3.53 -13.52
CA CYS A 136 7.96 3.02 -13.58
C CYS A 136 7.00 3.95 -14.27
N TRP A 137 7.17 5.26 -14.04
CA TRP A 137 6.27 6.31 -14.51
C TRP A 137 7.03 7.43 -15.23
N PRO A 138 6.40 8.12 -16.20
CA PRO A 138 7.09 9.11 -17.04
C PRO A 138 7.84 10.21 -16.27
N ASP A 139 7.26 10.69 -15.18
CA ASP A 139 7.80 11.82 -14.41
C ASP A 139 8.59 11.39 -13.16
N ASP A 140 8.83 10.08 -12.99
CA ASP A 140 9.76 9.59 -11.97
C ASP A 140 11.13 10.26 -12.13
N GLY A 141 11.71 10.72 -11.02
CA GLY A 141 12.99 11.43 -10.98
C GLY A 141 14.19 10.60 -11.41
N GLY A 142 14.02 9.28 -11.58
CA GLY A 142 15.02 8.35 -12.05
C GLY A 142 14.57 6.89 -11.90
N PRO A 143 15.48 5.93 -12.08
CA PRO A 143 15.22 4.52 -11.82
C PRO A 143 15.28 4.19 -10.32
N PHE A 144 14.49 3.20 -9.90
CA PHE A 144 14.34 2.83 -8.49
C PHE A 144 14.54 1.33 -8.24
N ILE A 145 15.10 0.99 -7.08
CA ILE A 145 14.95 -0.34 -6.49
C ILE A 145 13.63 -0.35 -5.72
N LEU A 146 12.71 -1.22 -6.15
CA LEU A 146 11.33 -1.26 -5.67
C LEU A 146 11.08 -2.40 -4.66
N LEU A 147 11.94 -3.42 -4.68
CA LEU A 147 11.96 -4.51 -3.68
C LEU A 147 13.30 -4.59 -2.91
N PRO A 148 13.85 -3.46 -2.41
CA PRO A 148 15.10 -3.48 -1.67
C PRO A 148 14.91 -4.10 -0.28
N GLN A 149 15.90 -4.83 0.18
CA GLN A 149 16.00 -5.28 1.57
C GLN A 149 17.15 -4.51 2.20
N VAL A 150 16.83 -3.36 2.79
CA VAL A 150 17.81 -2.43 3.36
C VAL A 150 18.18 -2.86 4.77
N TYR A 151 19.42 -3.32 4.92
CA TYR A 151 19.98 -3.81 6.15
C TYR A 151 20.82 -2.76 6.85
N SER A 152 20.60 -2.60 8.16
CA SER A 152 21.41 -1.77 9.04
C SER A 152 21.54 -2.41 10.43
N GLU A 153 22.64 -2.17 11.11
CA GLU A 153 22.85 -2.54 12.52
C GLU A 153 22.99 -1.28 13.36
N ASP A 154 22.57 -1.35 14.63
CA ASP A 154 22.86 -0.31 15.61
C ASP A 154 24.38 -0.26 15.85
N PRO A 155 25.05 0.89 15.63
CA PRO A 155 26.49 1.03 15.91
C PRO A 155 26.87 0.66 17.35
N MET A 156 25.96 0.84 18.31
CA MET A 156 26.17 0.53 19.73
C MET A 156 25.88 -0.93 20.09
N LYS A 157 25.10 -1.63 19.26
CA LYS A 157 24.72 -3.04 19.46
C LYS A 157 24.83 -3.82 18.14
N PRO A 158 26.06 -3.96 17.59
CA PRO A 158 26.24 -4.64 16.33
C PRO A 158 25.86 -6.13 16.44
N GLY A 159 25.42 -6.69 15.32
CA GLY A 159 25.06 -8.09 15.19
C GLY A 159 23.72 -8.33 14.52
N ILE A 160 23.66 -9.41 13.74
CA ILE A 160 22.49 -9.76 12.93
C ILE A 160 21.18 -9.95 13.72
N MET A 161 21.26 -10.33 15.00
CA MET A 161 20.08 -10.51 15.85
C MET A 161 19.50 -9.18 16.37
N HIS A 162 20.22 -8.07 16.19
CA HIS A 162 19.80 -6.70 16.51
C HIS A 162 19.74 -5.83 15.26
N SER A 163 19.67 -6.47 14.09
CA SER A 163 19.60 -5.78 12.81
C SER A 163 18.18 -5.35 12.47
N ASN A 164 18.07 -4.30 11.66
CA ASN A 164 16.86 -3.96 10.93
C ASN A 164 17.03 -4.42 9.48
N LEU A 165 16.03 -5.08 8.93
CA LEU A 165 15.90 -5.32 7.50
C LEU A 165 14.57 -4.75 7.01
N GLY A 166 14.60 -3.57 6.40
CA GLY A 166 13.40 -2.86 5.96
C GLY A 166 13.32 -2.68 4.46
N MET A 167 12.11 -2.60 3.92
CA MET A 167 11.87 -2.22 2.53
C MET A 167 11.71 -0.70 2.39
N TYR A 168 12.77 -0.04 1.98
CA TYR A 168 12.82 1.41 1.78
C TYR A 168 13.21 1.70 0.33
N ARG A 169 12.37 2.41 -0.43
CA ARG A 169 12.67 2.66 -1.86
C ARG A 169 14.03 3.35 -2.03
N VAL A 170 14.77 2.92 -3.05
CA VAL A 170 16.14 3.40 -3.31
C VAL A 170 16.20 3.99 -4.72
N GLN A 171 16.55 5.27 -4.84
CA GLN A 171 16.72 5.91 -6.16
C GLN A 171 18.13 5.65 -6.68
N LEU A 172 18.26 4.89 -7.78
CA LEU A 172 19.54 4.46 -8.33
C LEU A 172 20.28 5.57 -9.10
N ALA A 173 19.54 6.47 -9.73
CA ALA A 173 20.12 7.54 -10.56
C ALA A 173 19.14 8.72 -10.72
N GLY A 174 19.61 9.78 -11.39
CA GLY A 174 18.86 11.01 -11.59
C GLY A 174 19.13 12.06 -10.51
N ASN A 175 18.36 13.15 -10.53
CA ASN A 175 18.52 14.28 -9.62
C ASN A 175 19.99 14.74 -9.48
N GLN A 176 20.53 14.79 -8.26
CA GLN A 176 21.88 15.27 -7.95
C GLN A 176 22.83 14.15 -7.49
N TYR A 177 22.47 12.89 -7.74
CA TYR A 177 23.30 11.74 -7.40
C TYR A 177 24.47 11.59 -8.38
N ILE A 178 25.68 11.41 -7.86
CA ILE A 178 26.85 11.12 -8.68
C ILE A 178 26.76 9.68 -9.18
N LYS A 179 26.71 9.54 -10.51
CA LYS A 179 26.61 8.25 -11.19
C LYS A 179 27.66 7.25 -10.68
N ASP A 180 27.21 6.02 -10.42
CA ASP A 180 28.01 4.90 -9.92
C ASP A 180 28.68 5.11 -8.54
N LYS A 181 28.33 6.19 -7.83
CA LYS A 181 28.89 6.51 -6.50
C LYS A 181 27.85 6.78 -5.44
N GLU A 182 26.67 7.28 -5.83
CA GLU A 182 25.65 7.70 -4.87
C GLU A 182 24.26 7.24 -5.30
N ILE A 183 23.43 6.86 -4.32
CA ILE A 183 22.03 6.50 -4.50
C ILE A 183 21.17 7.11 -3.40
N GLY A 184 19.93 7.45 -3.72
CA GLY A 184 18.96 7.98 -2.76
C GLY A 184 18.41 6.89 -1.85
N LEU A 185 18.22 7.19 -0.57
CA LEU A 185 17.69 6.26 0.42
C LEU A 185 16.50 6.89 1.16
N HIS A 186 15.28 6.52 0.76
CA HIS A 186 14.06 7.08 1.33
C HIS A 186 13.51 6.16 2.44
N TYR A 187 13.73 6.54 3.70
CA TYR A 187 13.08 5.91 4.85
C TYR A 187 12.43 6.95 5.76
N GLN A 188 11.39 6.53 6.49
CA GLN A 188 10.72 7.37 7.47
C GLN A 188 11.46 7.36 8.81
N ILE A 189 11.54 8.51 9.48
CA ILE A 189 12.37 8.74 10.68
C ILE A 189 11.99 7.82 11.86
N ARG A 190 10.75 7.33 11.92
CA ARG A 190 10.24 6.46 13.00
C ARG A 190 10.45 4.95 12.77
N ARG A 191 11.12 4.55 11.69
CA ARG A 191 11.49 3.14 11.45
C ARG A 191 12.83 2.82 12.11
N ASP A 192 13.14 1.55 12.32
CA ASP A 192 14.31 1.12 13.10
C ASP A 192 15.64 1.62 12.50
N ILE A 193 15.75 1.73 11.18
CA ILE A 193 16.91 2.36 10.52
C ILE A 193 17.09 3.84 10.94
N GLY A 194 16.01 4.55 11.24
CA GLY A 194 16.05 5.93 11.72
C GLY A 194 16.65 6.03 13.12
N ILE A 195 16.40 5.03 13.97
CA ILE A 195 17.05 4.89 15.28
C ILE A 195 18.56 4.64 15.08
N HIS A 196 18.93 3.69 14.21
CA HIS A 196 20.33 3.38 13.94
C HIS A 196 21.09 4.58 13.37
N HIS A 197 20.47 5.35 12.46
CA HIS A 197 21.09 6.55 11.91
C HIS A 197 21.23 7.66 12.96
N THR A 198 20.23 7.87 13.80
CA THR A 198 20.32 8.82 14.93
C THR A 198 21.51 8.48 15.82
N THR A 199 21.63 7.22 16.24
CA THR A 199 22.76 6.76 17.05
C THR A 199 24.11 6.92 16.35
N ALA A 200 24.18 6.66 15.03
CA ALA A 200 25.39 6.89 14.26
C ALA A 200 25.80 8.39 14.24
N LEU A 201 24.82 9.30 14.06
CA LEU A 201 25.06 10.74 14.09
C LEU A 201 25.52 11.23 15.46
N GLU A 202 24.90 10.75 16.55
CA GLU A 202 25.28 11.07 17.93
C GLU A 202 26.72 10.66 18.25
N ASN A 203 27.18 9.55 17.65
CA ASN A 203 28.54 9.05 17.79
C ASN A 203 29.54 9.65 16.79
N GLY A 204 29.10 10.49 15.85
CA GLY A 204 29.95 11.07 14.81
C GLY A 204 30.49 10.04 13.79
N GLU A 205 29.81 8.90 13.64
CA GLU A 205 30.20 7.82 12.72
C GLU A 205 29.20 7.72 11.55
N PRO A 206 29.64 7.33 10.35
CA PRO A 206 28.72 7.06 9.24
C PRO A 206 27.95 5.74 9.47
N LEU A 207 26.65 5.74 9.19
CA LEU A 207 25.86 4.51 9.23
C LEU A 207 26.22 3.61 8.04
N LYS A 208 26.68 2.39 8.33
CA LYS A 208 26.90 1.34 7.33
C LYS A 208 25.58 0.70 6.94
N VAL A 209 25.33 0.61 5.64
CA VAL A 209 24.12 0.01 5.09
C VAL A 209 24.48 -1.03 4.03
N SER A 210 23.69 -2.09 3.96
CA SER A 210 23.77 -3.09 2.90
C SER A 210 22.38 -3.29 2.30
N ILE A 211 22.24 -3.11 1.00
CA ILE A 211 20.96 -3.26 0.29
C ILE A 211 21.01 -4.58 -0.46
N PHE A 212 20.25 -5.57 0.02
CA PHE A 212 20.11 -6.84 -0.69
C PHE A 212 18.96 -6.74 -1.69
N VAL A 213 19.16 -7.30 -2.88
CA VAL A 213 18.13 -7.41 -3.91
C VAL A 213 18.06 -8.86 -4.37
N GLY A 214 16.85 -9.41 -4.40
CA GLY A 214 16.62 -10.84 -4.69
C GLY A 214 17.01 -11.77 -3.56
N GLY A 215 17.56 -12.92 -3.93
CA GLY A 215 17.76 -14.06 -3.06
C GLY A 215 16.54 -14.95 -2.99
N LEU A 216 16.18 -15.42 -1.81
CA LEU A 216 14.98 -16.24 -1.64
C LEU A 216 13.76 -15.31 -1.61
N PRO A 217 12.61 -15.71 -2.18
CA PRO A 217 11.36 -14.92 -2.10
C PRO A 217 10.99 -14.52 -0.66
N SER A 218 11.29 -15.37 0.32
CA SER A 218 11.05 -15.08 1.73
C SER A 218 11.81 -13.87 2.26
N HIS A 219 12.95 -13.51 1.69
CA HIS A 219 13.75 -12.37 2.15
C HIS A 219 13.04 -11.04 1.83
N THR A 220 12.51 -10.91 0.61
CA THR A 220 11.72 -9.74 0.21
C THR A 220 10.46 -9.61 1.07
N LEU A 221 9.75 -10.71 1.31
CA LEU A 221 8.57 -10.67 2.17
C LEU A 221 8.92 -10.31 3.62
N ALA A 222 10.00 -10.86 4.17
CA ALA A 222 10.40 -10.58 5.55
C ALA A 222 10.69 -9.09 5.79
N ALA A 223 11.23 -8.38 4.80
CA ALA A 223 11.56 -6.96 4.91
C ALA A 223 10.34 -6.01 5.03
N ILE A 224 9.12 -6.52 4.86
CA ILE A 224 7.87 -5.76 5.04
C ILE A 224 7.01 -6.26 6.21
N MET A 225 7.42 -7.33 6.88
CA MET A 225 6.60 -7.96 7.92
C MET A 225 6.59 -7.10 9.19
N PRO A 226 5.42 -6.77 9.76
CA PRO A 226 5.33 -6.19 11.09
C PRO A 226 5.53 -7.29 12.13
N LEU A 227 6.79 -7.54 12.50
CA LEU A 227 7.17 -8.60 13.43
C LEU A 227 7.27 -8.08 14.87
N PRO A 228 7.09 -8.95 15.88
CA PRO A 228 7.39 -8.60 17.27
C PRO A 228 8.88 -8.28 17.47
N GLU A 229 9.20 -7.39 18.40
CA GLU A 229 10.59 -6.93 18.68
C GLU A 229 11.59 -8.06 18.93
N PHE A 230 11.16 -9.20 19.47
CA PHE A 230 12.03 -10.34 19.75
C PHE A 230 12.36 -11.21 18.53
N MET A 231 11.75 -10.94 17.36
CA MET A 231 11.96 -11.69 16.12
C MET A 231 12.44 -10.76 15.00
N PRO A 232 13.76 -10.64 14.79
CA PRO A 232 14.31 -9.89 13.66
C PRO A 232 13.83 -10.42 12.32
N GLU A 233 13.70 -9.56 11.31
CA GLU A 233 13.20 -9.95 9.98
C GLU A 233 14.08 -11.01 9.31
N VAL A 234 15.41 -10.94 9.52
CA VAL A 234 16.36 -11.96 9.05
C VAL A 234 16.06 -13.35 9.63
N ALA A 235 15.55 -13.41 10.86
CA ALA A 235 15.16 -14.65 11.50
C ALA A 235 13.86 -15.20 10.89
N PHE A 236 12.88 -14.32 10.66
CA PHE A 236 11.64 -14.66 9.98
C PHE A 236 11.87 -15.08 8.52
N ALA A 237 12.78 -14.41 7.81
CA ALA A 237 13.18 -14.74 6.44
C ALA A 237 13.66 -16.20 6.33
N GLY A 238 14.44 -16.66 7.32
CA GLY A 238 14.92 -18.03 7.38
C GLY A 238 13.83 -19.03 7.76
N LEU A 239 12.95 -18.66 8.69
CA LEU A 239 11.79 -19.47 9.05
C LEU A 239 10.86 -19.70 7.85
N LEU A 240 10.48 -18.63 7.15
CA LEU A 240 9.63 -18.68 5.97
C LEU A 240 10.30 -19.37 4.78
N ALA A 241 11.62 -19.23 4.64
CA ALA A 241 12.40 -20.00 3.66
C ALA A 241 12.40 -21.51 3.95
N GLY A 242 12.13 -21.93 5.19
CA GLY A 242 12.37 -23.31 5.64
C GLY A 242 13.87 -23.65 5.77
N ARG A 243 14.74 -22.65 5.77
CA ARG A 243 16.19 -22.78 5.93
C ARG A 243 16.79 -21.49 6.51
N ARG A 244 17.87 -21.61 7.29
CA ARG A 244 18.51 -20.47 7.95
C ARG A 244 18.91 -19.38 6.95
N PHE A 245 18.67 -18.13 7.31
CA PHE A 245 19.21 -16.96 6.60
C PHE A 245 20.73 -16.97 6.71
N ARG A 246 21.44 -17.03 5.58
CA ARG A 246 22.90 -17.12 5.59
C ARG A 246 23.56 -15.79 5.29
N TYR A 247 24.56 -15.45 6.09
CA TYR A 247 25.24 -14.17 5.98
C TYR A 247 26.74 -14.28 6.24
N THR A 248 27.49 -13.26 5.82
CA THR A 248 28.90 -13.07 6.17
C THR A 248 29.16 -11.57 6.39
N TYR A 249 30.36 -11.22 6.86
CA TYR A 249 30.81 -9.84 6.86
C TYR A 249 32.00 -9.68 5.91
N ARG A 250 31.98 -8.63 5.09
CA ARG A 250 33.09 -8.27 4.19
C ARG A 250 33.27 -6.75 4.24
N ASN A 251 34.50 -6.28 4.42
CA ASN A 251 34.82 -4.86 4.57
C ASN A 251 34.00 -4.15 5.67
N GLY A 252 33.57 -4.89 6.70
CA GLY A 252 32.72 -4.37 7.78
C GLY A 252 31.24 -4.22 7.44
N TYR A 253 30.78 -4.71 6.27
CA TYR A 253 29.38 -4.76 5.87
C TYR A 253 28.81 -6.18 6.02
N ALA A 254 27.56 -6.28 6.47
CA ALA A 254 26.84 -7.54 6.47
C ALA A 254 26.36 -7.87 5.06
N ILE A 255 26.58 -9.11 4.62
CA ILE A 255 26.22 -9.55 3.27
C ILE A 255 25.31 -10.78 3.39
N SER A 256 24.09 -10.66 2.86
CA SER A 256 23.22 -11.82 2.65
C SER A 256 23.80 -12.69 1.55
N THR A 257 24.32 -13.86 1.92
CA THR A 257 25.03 -14.74 0.98
C THR A 257 24.12 -15.40 -0.04
N ASP A 258 22.81 -15.45 0.23
CA ASP A 258 21.81 -16.01 -0.67
C ASP A 258 21.26 -14.96 -1.67
N ALA A 259 21.53 -13.66 -1.49
CA ALA A 259 21.03 -12.58 -2.36
C ALA A 259 21.51 -12.70 -3.81
N ASP A 260 20.74 -12.11 -4.74
CA ASP A 260 21.16 -11.97 -6.14
C ASP A 260 22.17 -10.83 -6.29
N PHE A 261 21.89 -9.69 -5.63
CA PHE A 261 22.75 -8.51 -5.58
C PHE A 261 22.90 -7.98 -4.15
N CYS A 262 24.03 -7.37 -3.85
CA CYS A 262 24.29 -6.67 -2.59
C CYS A 262 25.03 -5.35 -2.87
N ILE A 263 24.40 -4.22 -2.55
CA ILE A 263 25.02 -2.89 -2.62
C ILE A 263 25.45 -2.50 -1.20
N THR A 264 26.73 -2.20 -0.99
CA THR A 264 27.24 -1.78 0.33
C THR A 264 27.73 -0.33 0.28
N GLY A 265 27.52 0.41 1.36
CA GLY A 265 27.98 1.79 1.45
C GLY A 265 27.68 2.46 2.79
N THR A 266 28.03 3.74 2.88
CA THR A 266 27.81 4.56 4.07
C THR A 266 26.81 5.69 3.80
N VAL A 267 25.88 5.91 4.74
CA VAL A 267 24.99 7.07 4.70
C VAL A 267 25.81 8.30 5.07
N SER A 268 25.70 9.37 4.27
CA SER A 268 26.41 10.62 4.53
C SER A 268 25.91 11.31 5.81
N PRO A 269 26.76 11.51 6.83
CA PRO A 269 26.33 12.13 8.08
C PRO A 269 25.82 13.56 7.86
N GLY A 270 24.59 13.84 8.31
CA GLY A 270 23.99 15.18 8.29
C GLY A 270 23.78 15.79 6.90
N LYS A 271 23.87 15.01 5.82
CA LYS A 271 23.67 15.49 4.44
C LYS A 271 22.52 14.77 3.76
N THR A 272 21.79 15.50 2.95
CA THR A 272 20.68 15.00 2.14
C THR A 272 20.85 15.42 0.68
N LYS A 273 20.08 14.76 -0.20
CA LYS A 273 19.95 15.11 -1.60
C LYS A 273 18.48 14.95 -2.04
N PRO A 274 18.07 15.62 -3.13
CA PRO A 274 16.72 15.48 -3.64
C PRO A 274 16.45 14.08 -4.17
N GLU A 275 15.42 13.43 -3.61
CA GLU A 275 14.82 12.16 -4.06
C GLU A 275 13.47 12.43 -4.71
N GLY A 276 13.08 11.59 -5.68
CA GLY A 276 11.82 11.72 -6.41
C GLY A 276 11.84 12.81 -7.51
N PRO A 277 10.69 13.14 -8.14
CA PRO A 277 9.36 12.59 -7.86
C PRO A 277 9.26 11.08 -8.06
N PHE A 278 8.26 10.45 -7.46
CA PHE A 278 8.07 9.00 -7.53
C PHE A 278 6.60 8.64 -7.58
N GLY A 279 6.18 7.79 -8.52
CA GLY A 279 4.80 7.34 -8.57
C GLY A 279 4.45 6.43 -7.40
N ASP A 280 3.56 6.89 -6.51
CA ASP A 280 3.29 6.25 -5.23
C ASP A 280 2.00 5.40 -5.25
N HIS A 281 1.82 4.59 -4.21
CA HIS A 281 0.71 3.64 -4.06
C HIS A 281 -0.67 4.31 -3.95
N LEU A 282 -0.73 5.63 -3.78
CA LEU A 282 -1.98 6.39 -3.86
C LEU A 282 -2.43 6.63 -5.31
N GLY A 283 -1.60 6.31 -6.31
CA GLY A 283 -1.89 6.63 -7.72
C GLY A 283 -1.57 8.07 -8.12
N TYR A 284 -0.74 8.75 -7.32
CA TYR A 284 -0.22 10.10 -7.58
C TYR A 284 1.30 10.14 -7.36
N TYR A 285 1.95 11.18 -7.86
CA TYR A 285 3.38 11.36 -7.62
C TYR A 285 3.66 11.89 -6.21
N SER A 286 4.48 11.18 -5.45
CA SER A 286 5.22 11.77 -4.35
C SER A 286 6.16 12.84 -4.90
N LEU A 287 6.05 14.05 -4.34
CA LEU A 287 6.86 15.18 -4.77
C LEU A 287 8.33 15.01 -4.38
N ARG A 288 9.19 15.83 -4.98
CA ARG A 288 10.61 15.83 -4.67
C ARG A 288 10.87 16.41 -3.28
N HIS A 289 11.62 15.67 -2.46
CA HIS A 289 12.03 16.10 -1.12
C HIS A 289 13.49 15.70 -0.83
N GLU A 290 14.06 16.30 0.21
CA GLU A 290 15.42 16.01 0.67
C GLU A 290 15.43 14.74 1.53
N PHE A 291 16.22 13.75 1.13
CA PHE A 291 16.41 12.50 1.87
C PHE A 291 17.90 12.15 2.02
N PRO A 292 18.26 11.31 3.00
CA PRO A 292 19.59 10.73 3.09
C PRO A 292 19.97 10.00 1.80
N TYR A 293 21.28 9.92 1.55
CA TYR A 293 21.82 9.20 0.40
C TYR A 293 23.01 8.34 0.84
N LEU A 294 23.20 7.25 0.11
CA LEU A 294 24.26 6.29 0.35
C LEU A 294 25.45 6.58 -0.58
N ASN A 295 26.66 6.67 -0.03
CA ASN A 295 27.89 6.58 -0.79
C ASN A 295 28.20 5.11 -1.01
N VAL A 296 28.06 4.64 -2.25
CA VAL A 296 28.25 3.24 -2.62
C VAL A 296 29.73 2.91 -2.69
N GLU A 297 30.11 1.82 -2.04
CA GLU A 297 31.48 1.27 -2.08
C GLU A 297 31.60 0.08 -3.03
N HIS A 298 30.66 -0.87 -2.95
CA HIS A 298 30.67 -2.08 -3.77
C HIS A 298 29.27 -2.49 -4.19
N VAL A 299 29.18 -3.09 -5.38
CA VAL A 299 27.97 -3.74 -5.90
C VAL A 299 28.32 -5.17 -6.26
N TYR A 300 28.01 -6.10 -5.35
CA TYR A 300 28.25 -7.53 -5.53
C TYR A 300 27.08 -8.20 -6.23
N HIS A 301 27.36 -9.25 -7.00
CA HIS A 301 26.32 -10.08 -7.61
C HIS A 301 26.74 -11.55 -7.75
N ARG A 302 25.75 -12.44 -7.77
CA ARG A 302 25.96 -13.85 -8.11
C ARG A 302 26.07 -14.07 -9.62
N LYS A 303 26.58 -15.25 -10.03
CA LYS A 303 26.78 -15.59 -11.46
C LYS A 303 25.48 -15.68 -12.25
N ASP A 304 24.42 -16.17 -11.62
CA ASP A 304 23.09 -16.38 -12.21
C ASP A 304 22.06 -15.40 -11.64
N ALA A 305 22.50 -14.16 -11.36
CA ALA A 305 21.70 -13.14 -10.71
C ALA A 305 20.52 -12.71 -11.58
N VAL A 306 19.35 -12.57 -10.96
CA VAL A 306 18.15 -12.03 -11.60
C VAL A 306 17.61 -10.89 -10.77
N TRP A 307 17.26 -9.78 -11.41
CA TRP A 307 16.80 -8.56 -10.74
C TRP A 307 15.28 -8.59 -10.50
N PRO A 308 14.80 -8.85 -9.27
CA PRO A 308 13.38 -8.72 -8.98
C PRO A 308 12.97 -7.25 -8.92
N PHE A 309 11.81 -6.94 -9.49
CA PHE A 309 11.15 -5.66 -9.30
C PHE A 309 9.63 -5.84 -9.23
N THR A 310 8.97 -4.82 -8.70
CA THR A 310 7.52 -4.66 -8.71
C THR A 310 7.17 -3.33 -9.35
N VAL A 311 5.89 -3.00 -9.51
CA VAL A 311 5.47 -1.65 -9.88
C VAL A 311 4.44 -1.18 -8.87
N VAL A 312 4.67 0.02 -8.34
CA VAL A 312 3.72 0.71 -7.47
C VAL A 312 2.99 1.78 -8.26
N GLY A 313 1.78 2.09 -7.83
CA GLY A 313 0.95 3.10 -8.47
C GLY A 313 -0.48 2.98 -8.01
N ARG A 314 -1.42 3.36 -8.87
CA ARG A 314 -2.84 3.30 -8.53
C ARG A 314 -3.25 1.85 -8.18
N PRO A 315 -3.82 1.61 -6.99
CA PRO A 315 -4.16 0.28 -6.52
C PRO A 315 -5.40 -0.26 -7.25
N PRO A 316 -5.55 -1.59 -7.35
CA PRO A 316 -4.65 -2.61 -6.80
C PRO A 316 -3.37 -2.79 -7.63
N GLN A 317 -2.25 -3.11 -6.96
CA GLN A 317 -0.99 -3.56 -7.56
C GLN A 317 -0.43 -4.74 -6.74
N GLU A 318 0.75 -5.26 -7.09
CA GLU A 318 1.37 -6.39 -6.36
C GLU A 318 1.56 -6.12 -4.85
N ASP A 319 1.74 -4.85 -4.45
CA ASP A 319 1.71 -4.38 -3.05
C ASP A 319 0.42 -4.73 -2.28
N THR A 320 -0.71 -4.78 -2.97
CA THR A 320 -2.00 -5.22 -2.42
C THR A 320 -1.95 -6.70 -2.03
N VAL A 321 -1.25 -7.53 -2.83
CA VAL A 321 -1.09 -8.96 -2.52
C VAL A 321 -0.13 -9.15 -1.36
N PHE A 322 0.94 -8.34 -1.29
CA PHE A 322 1.80 -8.29 -0.12
C PHE A 322 1.01 -7.98 1.15
N GLY A 323 0.17 -6.95 1.15
CA GLY A 323 -0.69 -6.60 2.29
C GLY A 323 -1.60 -7.75 2.74
N LYS A 324 -2.26 -8.43 1.79
CA LYS A 324 -3.11 -9.60 2.07
C LYS A 324 -2.32 -10.77 2.65
N LEU A 325 -1.14 -11.05 2.12
CA LEU A 325 -0.28 -12.13 2.60
C LEU A 325 0.27 -11.83 4.00
N VAL A 326 0.70 -10.60 4.24
CA VAL A 326 1.12 -10.13 5.58
C VAL A 326 -0.02 -10.32 6.57
N HIS A 327 -1.24 -9.88 6.23
CA HIS A 327 -2.42 -10.07 7.06
C HIS A 327 -2.71 -11.55 7.31
N GLU A 328 -2.67 -12.43 6.30
CA GLU A 328 -2.85 -13.88 6.48
C GLU A 328 -1.84 -14.47 7.48
N ILE A 329 -0.59 -14.01 7.44
CA ILE A 329 0.49 -14.47 8.32
C ILE A 329 0.35 -13.92 9.75
N THR A 330 -0.04 -12.67 9.90
CA THR A 330 -0.07 -11.98 11.20
C THR A 330 -1.40 -12.07 11.93
N ASN A 331 -2.51 -12.35 11.23
CA ASN A 331 -3.86 -12.47 11.81
C ASN A 331 -3.93 -13.34 13.09
N PRO A 332 -3.23 -14.50 13.18
CA PRO A 332 -3.28 -15.31 14.39
C PRO A 332 -2.53 -14.72 15.60
N VAL A 333 -1.72 -13.67 15.39
CA VAL A 333 -0.83 -13.04 16.38
C VAL A 333 -1.38 -11.72 16.89
N VAL A 334 -2.29 -11.10 16.12
CA VAL A 334 -2.94 -9.85 16.48
C VAL A 334 -4.25 -10.22 17.20
N PRO A 335 -4.30 -10.30 18.55
CA PRO A 335 -5.59 -10.19 19.22
C PRO A 335 -6.23 -8.90 18.70
N THR A 336 -7.52 -8.93 18.32
CA THR A 336 -8.26 -7.74 17.87
C THR A 336 -8.07 -6.67 18.94
N SER A 337 -7.13 -5.77 18.68
CA SER A 337 -6.44 -4.97 19.70
C SER A 337 -7.36 -3.94 20.36
N ILE A 338 -8.56 -3.80 19.80
CA ILE A 338 -9.60 -2.90 20.23
C ILE A 338 -10.83 -3.76 20.57
N PRO A 339 -11.07 -4.06 21.86
CA PRO A 339 -12.24 -4.83 22.29
C PRO A 339 -13.54 -4.20 21.80
N GLY A 340 -14.41 -5.00 21.17
CA GLY A 340 -15.68 -4.55 20.60
C GLY A 340 -15.62 -4.22 19.10
N VAL A 341 -14.44 -4.16 18.49
CA VAL A 341 -14.29 -4.14 17.02
C VAL A 341 -14.27 -5.57 16.50
N GLU A 342 -15.22 -5.91 15.63
CA GLU A 342 -15.39 -7.26 15.09
C GLU A 342 -14.73 -7.39 13.72
N ALA A 343 -14.77 -6.34 12.90
CA ALA A 343 -14.14 -6.31 11.59
C ALA A 343 -13.58 -4.92 11.29
N LEU A 344 -12.47 -4.89 10.55
CA LEU A 344 -11.80 -3.68 10.10
C LEU A 344 -11.17 -3.93 8.72
N HIS A 345 -11.35 -3.00 7.79
CA HIS A 345 -10.82 -3.08 6.44
C HIS A 345 -10.26 -1.72 6.01
N ALA A 346 -8.96 -1.69 5.75
CA ALA A 346 -8.29 -0.60 5.05
C ALA A 346 -8.46 -0.80 3.55
N VAL A 347 -9.20 0.11 2.90
CA VAL A 347 -9.68 -0.12 1.54
C VAL A 347 -8.57 0.18 0.53
N ASP A 348 -7.97 -0.88 -0.01
CA ASP A 348 -6.86 -0.79 -0.98
C ASP A 348 -7.15 0.18 -2.13
N ALA A 349 -8.32 0.06 -2.76
CA ALA A 349 -8.73 0.89 -3.89
C ALA A 349 -8.82 2.40 -3.57
N ALA A 350 -8.93 2.77 -2.29
CA ALA A 350 -8.93 4.15 -1.82
C ALA A 350 -7.51 4.66 -1.47
N GLY A 351 -6.45 3.90 -1.78
CA GLY A 351 -5.08 4.20 -1.36
C GLY A 351 -4.69 3.54 -0.03
N VAL A 352 -5.30 2.40 0.31
CA VAL A 352 -5.15 1.65 1.57
C VAL A 352 -5.67 2.42 2.79
N HIS A 353 -4.96 3.46 3.23
CA HIS A 353 -5.27 4.17 4.47
C HIS A 353 -6.37 5.22 4.39
N PRO A 354 -6.59 5.98 3.29
CA PRO A 354 -7.56 7.08 3.28
C PRO A 354 -8.98 6.72 3.70
N LEU A 355 -9.40 5.47 3.50
CA LEU A 355 -10.72 4.95 3.89
C LEU A 355 -10.59 3.67 4.73
N LEU A 356 -11.20 3.71 5.92
CA LEU A 356 -11.45 2.54 6.77
C LEU A 356 -12.95 2.22 6.81
N LEU A 357 -13.26 0.92 6.72
CA LEU A 357 -14.57 0.35 6.98
C LEU A 357 -14.49 -0.52 8.24
N ALA A 358 -15.44 -0.38 9.16
CA ALA A 358 -15.41 -1.12 10.42
C ALA A 358 -16.81 -1.62 10.83
N VAL A 359 -16.83 -2.75 11.54
CA VAL A 359 -17.99 -3.25 12.26
C VAL A 359 -17.63 -3.31 13.74
N GLY A 360 -18.38 -2.59 14.56
CA GLY A 360 -18.21 -2.56 16.01
C GLY A 360 -19.49 -2.98 16.73
N ARG A 361 -19.39 -3.30 18.00
CA ARG A 361 -20.57 -3.57 18.85
C ARG A 361 -21.22 -2.28 19.31
N GLU A 362 -22.55 -2.28 19.33
CA GLU A 362 -23.38 -1.20 19.88
C GLU A 362 -24.30 -1.71 20.99
N ARG A 363 -23.77 -1.73 22.21
CA ARG A 363 -24.41 -2.30 23.42
C ARG A 363 -24.60 -1.26 24.51
N TYR A 364 -24.31 0.02 24.25
CA TYR A 364 -24.27 1.05 25.29
C TYR A 364 -25.60 1.17 26.03
N VAL A 365 -26.72 1.13 25.30
CA VAL A 365 -28.08 1.20 25.85
C VAL A 365 -28.96 0.15 25.16
N PRO A 366 -28.93 -1.11 25.59
CA PRO A 366 -29.63 -2.21 24.90
C PRO A 366 -31.15 -2.14 25.04
N TYR A 367 -31.67 -1.24 25.87
CA TYR A 367 -33.09 -1.05 26.18
C TYR A 367 -33.72 0.18 25.49
N ALA A 368 -33.01 0.82 24.56
CA ALA A 368 -33.50 1.94 23.77
C ALA A 368 -33.27 1.68 22.27
N PRO A 369 -33.91 2.46 21.37
CA PRO A 369 -33.57 2.42 19.94
C PRO A 369 -32.06 2.58 19.75
N ARG A 370 -31.49 1.73 18.89
CA ARG A 370 -30.06 1.70 18.63
C ARG A 370 -29.64 2.95 17.88
N GLU A 371 -28.62 3.61 18.39
CA GLU A 371 -28.00 4.80 17.83
C GLU A 371 -26.49 4.73 18.08
N PRO A 372 -25.67 5.41 17.27
CA PRO A 372 -24.22 5.45 17.48
C PRO A 372 -23.86 5.98 18.86
N ARG A 373 -23.30 5.13 19.73
CA ARG A 373 -22.83 5.47 21.09
C ARG A 373 -21.54 4.73 21.39
N GLU A 374 -21.59 3.41 21.61
CA GLU A 374 -20.39 2.57 21.79
C GLU A 374 -19.50 2.63 20.55
N ILE A 375 -20.06 2.54 19.35
CA ILE A 375 -19.28 2.57 18.11
C ILE A 375 -18.52 3.88 17.90
N LEU A 376 -18.96 4.99 18.49
CA LEU A 376 -18.20 6.26 18.48
C LEU A 376 -16.95 6.18 19.36
N THR A 377 -17.04 5.48 20.49
CA THR A 377 -15.88 5.22 21.35
C THR A 377 -14.88 4.32 20.62
N LEU A 378 -15.37 3.26 19.97
CA LEU A 378 -14.55 2.35 19.15
C LEU A 378 -13.90 3.08 17.98
N ALA A 379 -14.61 3.99 17.31
CA ALA A 379 -14.08 4.77 16.20
C ALA A 379 -12.87 5.62 16.60
N ASN A 380 -12.91 6.26 17.77
CA ASN A 380 -11.78 7.00 18.30
C ASN A 380 -10.60 6.08 18.66
N ALA A 381 -10.86 4.88 19.19
CA ALA A 381 -9.82 3.89 19.45
C ALA A 381 -9.15 3.42 18.15
N ILE A 382 -9.93 3.17 17.09
CA ILE A 382 -9.42 2.79 15.76
C ILE A 382 -8.50 3.89 15.21
N LEU A 383 -8.95 5.15 15.23
CA LEU A 383 -8.14 6.27 14.74
C LEU A 383 -6.92 6.59 15.63
N GLY A 384 -6.84 6.02 16.84
CA GLY A 384 -5.67 6.08 17.71
C GLY A 384 -4.71 4.89 17.57
N PHE A 385 -5.05 3.86 16.79
CA PHE A 385 -4.35 2.58 16.80
C PHE A 385 -3.45 2.37 15.56
N GLY A 386 -2.13 2.42 15.78
CA GLY A 386 -1.14 2.00 14.78
C GLY A 386 -1.33 2.66 13.40
N PRO A 387 -1.21 1.91 12.29
CA PRO A 387 -1.41 2.43 10.93
C PRO A 387 -2.84 2.94 10.65
N CYS A 388 -3.84 2.52 11.42
CA CYS A 388 -5.22 2.98 11.23
C CYS A 388 -5.37 4.48 11.54
N SER A 389 -4.45 5.03 12.33
CA SER A 389 -4.38 6.47 12.62
C SER A 389 -4.08 7.34 11.39
N LEU A 390 -3.64 6.75 10.27
CA LEU A 390 -3.40 7.46 9.01
C LEU A 390 -4.69 7.77 8.24
N ALA A 391 -5.80 7.12 8.57
CA ALA A 391 -7.04 7.22 7.80
C ALA A 391 -7.73 8.57 7.90
N LYS A 392 -8.33 9.02 6.79
CA LYS A 392 -9.15 10.25 6.74
C LYS A 392 -10.62 9.96 7.00
N TYR A 393 -11.13 8.90 6.40
CA TYR A 393 -12.53 8.53 6.52
C TYR A 393 -12.64 7.21 7.26
N LEU A 394 -13.49 7.18 8.28
CA LEU A 394 -13.87 5.95 8.97
C LEU A 394 -15.38 5.80 8.90
N PHE A 395 -15.84 4.84 8.11
CA PHE A 395 -17.24 4.39 8.14
C PHE A 395 -17.32 3.24 9.13
N ILE A 396 -18.19 3.35 10.12
CA ILE A 396 -18.40 2.33 11.15
C ILE A 396 -19.89 2.06 11.35
N THR A 397 -20.23 0.79 11.53
CA THR A 397 -21.61 0.36 11.78
C THR A 397 -21.71 -0.70 12.88
N ALA A 398 -22.91 -0.88 13.41
CA ALA A 398 -23.17 -1.80 14.51
C ALA A 398 -23.34 -3.24 14.00
N LEU A 399 -22.60 -4.17 14.61
CA LEU A 399 -22.71 -5.61 14.37
C LEU A 399 -24.16 -6.09 14.55
N GLU A 400 -24.84 -5.54 15.55
CA GLU A 400 -26.18 -5.96 15.93
C GLU A 400 -27.25 -5.56 14.89
N ASP A 401 -26.96 -4.68 13.95
CA ASP A 401 -27.88 -4.36 12.83
C ASP A 401 -27.78 -5.39 11.70
N ARG A 402 -26.59 -5.97 11.50
CA ARG A 402 -26.34 -6.98 10.48
C ARG A 402 -25.11 -7.84 10.80
N PRO A 403 -25.28 -8.97 11.50
CA PRO A 403 -24.16 -9.81 11.95
C PRO A 403 -23.34 -10.47 10.83
N ASP A 404 -23.93 -10.63 9.64
CA ASP A 404 -23.31 -11.23 8.45
C ASP A 404 -22.63 -10.19 7.55
N LEU A 405 -22.56 -8.91 7.95
CA LEU A 405 -22.01 -7.86 7.11
C LEU A 405 -20.50 -8.02 6.93
N ASP A 406 -20.08 -8.24 5.69
CA ASP A 406 -18.67 -8.31 5.31
C ASP A 406 -18.14 -6.93 4.91
N VAL A 407 -17.08 -6.48 5.59
CA VAL A 407 -16.36 -5.23 5.28
C VAL A 407 -15.62 -5.29 3.94
N TYR A 408 -15.39 -6.48 3.37
CA TYR A 408 -14.76 -6.66 2.07
C TYR A 408 -15.76 -6.61 0.89
N ASP A 409 -17.07 -6.82 1.14
CA ASP A 409 -18.13 -6.50 0.18
C ASP A 409 -18.50 -5.02 0.28
N ILE A 410 -17.66 -4.19 -0.33
CA ILE A 410 -17.73 -2.73 -0.22
C ILE A 410 -19.10 -2.19 -0.68
N GLN A 411 -19.67 -2.72 -1.76
CA GLN A 411 -20.97 -2.25 -2.26
C GLN A 411 -22.08 -2.52 -1.24
N THR A 412 -22.14 -3.74 -0.71
CA THR A 412 -23.13 -4.12 0.31
C THR A 412 -22.92 -3.34 1.61
N TYR A 413 -21.67 -3.12 2.00
CA TYR A 413 -21.31 -2.32 3.18
C TYR A 413 -21.75 -0.86 3.05
N PHE A 414 -21.39 -0.17 1.96
CA PHE A 414 -21.83 1.21 1.74
C PHE A 414 -23.35 1.32 1.66
N THR A 415 -24.02 0.37 0.98
CA THR A 415 -25.49 0.33 0.92
C THR A 415 -26.07 0.26 2.35
N HIS A 416 -25.59 -0.67 3.17
CA HIS A 416 -26.05 -0.85 4.55
C HIS A 416 -25.90 0.42 5.40
N VAL A 417 -24.73 1.07 5.33
CA VAL A 417 -24.44 2.31 6.07
C VAL A 417 -25.28 3.47 5.57
N LEU A 418 -25.34 3.68 4.24
CA LEU A 418 -26.06 4.80 3.64
C LEU A 418 -27.58 4.68 3.79
N GLU A 419 -28.14 3.48 3.96
CA GLU A 419 -29.55 3.30 4.33
C GLU A 419 -29.86 3.79 5.74
N ARG A 420 -28.89 3.77 6.66
CA ARG A 420 -29.09 3.97 8.11
C ARG A 420 -28.59 5.30 8.64
N VAL A 421 -27.60 5.89 7.97
CA VAL A 421 -26.93 7.10 8.45
C VAL A 421 -27.89 8.29 8.56
N ASP A 422 -27.78 9.06 9.64
CA ASP A 422 -28.48 10.33 9.81
C ASP A 422 -27.48 11.48 9.69
N TRP A 423 -27.44 12.16 8.54
CA TRP A 423 -26.47 13.24 8.29
C TRP A 423 -26.58 14.44 9.24
N ARG A 424 -27.64 14.50 10.06
CA ARG A 424 -27.84 15.52 11.10
C ARG A 424 -27.10 15.21 12.41
N ARG A 425 -26.64 13.97 12.58
CA ARG A 425 -26.11 13.43 13.85
C ARG A 425 -24.82 12.63 13.67
N ASP A 426 -24.73 11.85 12.61
CA ASP A 426 -23.78 10.72 12.48
C ASP A 426 -22.43 11.11 11.86
N LEU A 427 -22.15 12.42 11.76
CA LEU A 427 -20.92 12.99 11.21
C LEU A 427 -20.05 13.58 12.31
N HIS A 428 -18.83 13.06 12.48
CA HIS A 428 -17.91 13.54 13.51
C HIS A 428 -16.55 13.90 12.91
N PHE A 429 -16.27 15.20 12.84
CA PHE A 429 -15.04 15.73 12.27
C PHE A 429 -13.93 15.90 13.31
N GLN A 430 -12.70 15.57 12.92
CA GLN A 430 -11.47 16.05 13.55
C GLN A 430 -10.79 17.00 12.56
N THR A 431 -10.95 18.31 12.73
CA THR A 431 -10.68 19.29 11.66
C THR A 431 -9.23 19.76 11.56
N ARG A 432 -8.41 19.51 12.59
CA ARG A 432 -6.99 19.86 12.65
C ARG A 432 -6.20 18.75 13.33
N THR A 433 -5.87 17.72 12.56
CA THR A 433 -5.21 16.51 13.07
C THR A 433 -4.11 16.04 12.12
N THR A 434 -3.45 14.94 12.49
CA THR A 434 -2.40 14.32 11.70
C THR A 434 -2.98 13.37 10.65
N ILE A 435 -2.38 13.38 9.47
CA ILE A 435 -2.70 12.48 8.35
C ILE A 435 -1.42 11.84 7.81
N ASP A 436 -1.55 10.93 6.84
CA ASP A 436 -0.43 10.37 6.11
C ASP A 436 0.43 11.46 5.44
N THR A 437 1.74 11.24 5.45
CA THR A 437 2.75 12.04 4.74
C THR A 437 2.48 12.13 3.25
N LEU A 438 1.92 11.07 2.68
CA LEU A 438 1.67 10.96 1.25
C LEU A 438 0.33 11.57 0.83
N ASP A 439 -0.47 12.04 1.78
CA ASP A 439 -1.76 12.65 1.50
C ASP A 439 -1.63 14.16 1.23
N TYR A 440 -1.72 14.52 -0.04
CA TYR A 440 -1.64 15.90 -0.52
C TYR A 440 -2.99 16.62 -0.60
N SER A 441 -4.09 16.05 -0.06
CA SER A 441 -5.38 16.75 0.01
C SER A 441 -5.45 17.75 1.19
N GLY A 442 -4.56 17.59 2.17
CA GLY A 442 -4.46 18.45 3.34
C GLY A 442 -3.84 19.82 3.08
N THR A 443 -3.80 20.65 4.12
CA THR A 443 -3.23 22.01 4.06
C THR A 443 -1.72 22.05 4.34
N GLY A 444 -1.05 20.91 4.41
CA GLY A 444 0.38 20.82 4.65
C GLY A 444 0.85 19.41 5.04
N PHE A 445 2.17 19.26 5.20
CA PHE A 445 2.82 17.98 5.48
C PHE A 445 2.32 17.37 6.80
N ASN A 446 1.83 16.14 6.76
CA ASN A 446 1.26 15.41 7.92
C ASN A 446 0.08 16.14 8.60
N ARG A 447 -0.60 17.08 7.94
CA ARG A 447 -1.68 17.90 8.53
C ARG A 447 -2.92 17.86 7.65
N GLY A 448 -4.06 17.52 8.26
CA GLY A 448 -5.35 17.51 7.58
C GLY A 448 -6.50 17.31 8.55
N SER A 449 -7.52 16.60 8.08
CA SER A 449 -8.71 16.31 8.86
C SER A 449 -9.18 14.88 8.70
N LYS A 450 -10.04 14.45 9.63
CA LYS A 450 -10.68 13.14 9.60
C LYS A 450 -12.20 13.30 9.75
N LEU A 451 -12.95 12.37 9.18
CA LEU A 451 -14.39 12.24 9.34
C LEU A 451 -14.76 10.81 9.73
N ILE A 452 -15.44 10.67 10.86
CA ILE A 452 -16.13 9.44 11.25
C ILE A 452 -17.58 9.55 10.77
N VAL A 453 -18.02 8.54 10.03
CA VAL A 453 -19.43 8.30 9.69
C VAL A 453 -19.89 7.07 10.46
N ALA A 454 -20.72 7.26 11.48
CA ALA A 454 -21.16 6.18 12.36
C ALA A 454 -22.65 5.92 12.19
N ALA A 455 -23.04 4.74 11.68
CA ALA A 455 -24.44 4.43 11.42
C ALA A 455 -24.89 3.22 12.26
N ALA A 456 -25.98 3.38 13.01
CA ALA A 456 -26.60 2.30 13.77
C ALA A 456 -28.13 2.46 13.84
N GLY A 457 -28.84 1.33 13.89
CA GLY A 457 -30.28 1.24 13.99
C GLY A 457 -30.99 0.87 12.69
N GLU A 458 -32.30 1.12 12.67
CA GLU A 458 -33.17 0.78 11.54
C GLU A 458 -32.87 1.62 10.28
N PRO A 459 -33.08 1.06 9.07
CA PRO A 459 -33.01 1.83 7.83
C PRO A 459 -33.89 3.07 7.86
N LYS A 460 -33.32 4.21 7.43
CA LYS A 460 -33.99 5.51 7.32
C LYS A 460 -34.43 5.84 5.90
N ARG A 461 -33.85 5.18 4.89
CA ARG A 461 -34.12 5.42 3.47
C ARG A 461 -33.92 4.17 2.64
N ASN A 462 -34.61 4.10 1.50
CA ASN A 462 -34.37 3.13 0.44
C ASN A 462 -33.52 3.80 -0.63
N LEU A 463 -32.34 3.26 -0.94
CA LEU A 463 -31.39 3.94 -1.82
C LEU A 463 -31.73 3.78 -3.31
N ALA A 464 -31.51 4.84 -4.08
CA ALA A 464 -31.71 4.86 -5.52
C ALA A 464 -30.79 3.85 -6.21
N ARG A 465 -31.36 3.00 -7.09
CA ARG A 465 -30.61 2.01 -7.89
C ARG A 465 -30.51 2.39 -9.37
N THR A 466 -31.22 3.43 -9.76
CA THR A 466 -31.23 4.02 -11.10
C THR A 466 -31.31 5.52 -10.94
N LEU A 467 -30.60 6.26 -11.80
CA LEU A 467 -30.84 7.68 -11.99
C LEU A 467 -31.98 7.83 -12.99
N ASP A 468 -33.00 8.56 -12.59
CA ASP A 468 -34.07 9.02 -13.47
C ASP A 468 -34.00 10.55 -13.60
N ASP A 469 -34.89 11.11 -14.42
CA ASP A 469 -34.94 12.55 -14.69
C ASP A 469 -35.39 13.40 -13.47
N ARG A 470 -35.50 12.79 -12.27
CA ARG A 470 -35.89 13.50 -11.03
C ARG A 470 -34.77 14.40 -10.51
N LEU A 471 -33.50 14.08 -10.77
CA LEU A 471 -32.37 14.91 -10.33
C LEU A 471 -32.10 16.04 -11.33
N ARG A 472 -32.57 17.24 -10.99
CA ARG A 472 -32.28 18.47 -11.75
C ARG A 472 -30.99 19.10 -11.25
N LEU A 473 -30.14 19.54 -12.17
CA LEU A 473 -28.86 20.14 -11.86
C LEU A 473 -28.81 21.60 -12.35
N PRO A 474 -28.14 22.50 -11.62
CA PRO A 474 -27.93 23.87 -12.08
C PRO A 474 -26.87 23.92 -13.20
N ASP A 475 -26.81 25.05 -13.91
CA ASP A 475 -25.81 25.27 -14.95
C ASP A 475 -24.39 25.07 -14.41
N GLY A 476 -23.55 24.41 -15.21
CA GLY A 476 -22.18 24.05 -14.84
C GLY A 476 -22.03 22.64 -14.27
N PHE A 477 -23.12 22.00 -13.82
CA PHE A 477 -23.15 20.64 -13.30
C PHE A 477 -23.81 19.70 -14.31
N LYS A 478 -23.13 18.62 -14.68
CA LYS A 478 -23.56 17.78 -15.80
C LYS A 478 -23.30 16.29 -15.54
N ARG A 479 -23.93 15.45 -16.37
CA ARG A 479 -23.69 14.01 -16.47
C ARG A 479 -23.76 13.31 -15.09
N PRO A 480 -24.89 13.37 -14.37
CA PRO A 480 -25.03 12.58 -13.15
C PRO A 480 -24.89 11.09 -13.49
N ALA A 481 -24.10 10.36 -12.71
CA ALA A 481 -23.88 8.93 -12.87
C ALA A 481 -23.96 8.22 -11.52
N LEU A 482 -24.60 7.06 -11.46
CA LEU A 482 -24.76 6.30 -10.22
C LEU A 482 -23.56 5.38 -10.05
N ALA A 483 -22.79 5.56 -8.98
CA ALA A 483 -21.62 4.71 -8.71
C ALA A 483 -21.98 3.48 -7.87
N LEU A 484 -22.89 3.66 -6.91
CA LEU A 484 -23.42 2.65 -5.99
C LEU A 484 -24.86 3.06 -5.64
N PRO A 485 -25.68 2.16 -5.05
CA PRO A 485 -27.00 2.55 -4.57
C PRO A 485 -26.95 3.83 -3.71
N GLY A 486 -27.70 4.86 -4.11
CA GLY A 486 -27.78 6.14 -3.41
C GLY A 486 -26.53 7.04 -3.48
N VAL A 487 -25.52 6.69 -4.29
CA VAL A 487 -24.31 7.48 -4.50
C VAL A 487 -24.27 8.02 -5.94
N VAL A 488 -24.44 9.34 -6.09
CA VAL A 488 -24.44 10.01 -7.39
C VAL A 488 -23.15 10.80 -7.58
N ILE A 489 -22.49 10.62 -8.71
CA ILE A 489 -21.33 11.39 -9.11
C ILE A 489 -21.74 12.41 -10.18
N ILE A 490 -21.29 13.65 -10.02
CA ILE A 490 -21.63 14.76 -10.92
C ILE A 490 -20.35 15.39 -11.46
N SER A 491 -20.32 15.58 -12.79
CA SER A 491 -19.24 16.30 -13.46
C SER A 491 -19.40 17.82 -13.29
N THR A 492 -18.33 18.49 -12.92
CA THR A 492 -18.20 19.95 -12.96
C THR A 492 -16.77 20.36 -13.32
N LEU A 493 -16.55 21.64 -13.60
CA LEU A 493 -15.24 22.13 -14.03
C LEU A 493 -14.21 22.08 -12.89
N ALA A 494 -12.96 21.79 -13.26
CA ALA A 494 -11.82 22.02 -12.39
C ALA A 494 -11.71 23.51 -12.06
N ARG A 495 -11.33 23.83 -10.82
CA ARG A 495 -11.22 25.20 -10.33
C ARG A 495 -9.77 25.58 -10.06
N PRO A 496 -9.41 26.86 -10.27
CA PRO A 496 -8.03 27.33 -10.13
C PRO A 496 -7.59 27.45 -8.67
N ASP A 497 -8.52 27.43 -7.72
CA ASP A 497 -8.26 27.54 -6.29
C ASP A 497 -9.40 26.90 -5.47
N ALA A 498 -9.15 26.72 -4.17
CA ALA A 498 -10.07 26.08 -3.25
C ALA A 498 -11.35 26.90 -2.97
N GLU A 499 -11.26 28.24 -2.99
CA GLU A 499 -12.40 29.12 -2.71
C GLU A 499 -13.44 29.05 -3.85
N ALA A 500 -12.98 29.02 -5.09
CA ALA A 500 -13.83 28.78 -6.26
C ALA A 500 -14.45 27.38 -6.22
N GLY A 501 -13.72 26.38 -5.75
CA GLY A 501 -14.24 25.03 -5.53
C GLY A 501 -15.39 24.99 -4.53
N GLU A 502 -15.18 25.60 -3.36
CA GLU A 502 -16.16 25.72 -2.29
C GLU A 502 -17.44 26.43 -2.75
N LYS A 503 -17.32 27.53 -3.48
CA LYS A 503 -18.48 28.27 -4.04
C LYS A 503 -19.36 27.40 -4.92
N ASP A 504 -18.78 26.52 -5.73
CA ASP A 504 -19.56 25.60 -6.57
C ASP A 504 -20.32 24.57 -5.72
N ALA A 505 -19.65 23.96 -4.73
CA ALA A 505 -20.28 22.95 -3.89
C ALA A 505 -21.46 23.56 -3.10
N LEU A 506 -21.29 24.79 -2.58
CA LEU A 506 -22.34 25.55 -1.92
C LEU A 506 -23.47 25.96 -2.88
N LEU A 507 -23.15 26.34 -4.12
CA LEU A 507 -24.15 26.64 -5.15
C LEU A 507 -25.03 25.42 -5.44
N LEU A 508 -24.42 24.24 -5.60
CA LEU A 508 -25.16 23.00 -5.79
C LEU A 508 -26.02 22.68 -4.56
N ALA A 509 -25.47 22.80 -3.36
CA ALA A 509 -26.19 22.53 -2.12
C ALA A 509 -27.43 23.43 -1.97
N ASP A 510 -27.29 24.74 -2.21
CA ASP A 510 -28.38 25.72 -2.16
C ASP A 510 -29.44 25.46 -3.24
N TYR A 511 -29.01 25.13 -4.47
CA TYR A 511 -29.93 24.78 -5.55
C TYR A 511 -30.76 23.54 -5.18
N LEU A 512 -30.12 22.46 -4.71
CA LEU A 512 -30.80 21.22 -4.34
C LEU A 512 -31.74 21.41 -3.14
N GLY A 513 -31.40 22.27 -2.18
CA GLY A 513 -32.29 22.62 -1.07
C GLY A 513 -33.55 23.34 -1.52
N LYS A 514 -33.45 24.20 -2.54
CA LYS A 514 -34.59 24.94 -3.12
C LYS A 514 -35.42 24.13 -4.10
N ALA A 515 -34.77 23.40 -5.00
CA ALA A 515 -35.41 22.61 -6.04
C ALA A 515 -35.98 21.29 -5.53
N GLY A 516 -35.50 20.84 -4.36
CA GLY A 516 -35.74 19.50 -3.83
C GLY A 516 -34.73 18.51 -4.42
N CYS A 517 -34.31 17.55 -3.59
CA CYS A 517 -33.49 16.42 -4.00
C CYS A 517 -34.18 15.12 -3.57
N PRO A 518 -34.14 14.05 -4.37
CA PRO A 518 -34.68 12.76 -3.96
C PRO A 518 -34.06 12.23 -2.65
N ASP A 519 -34.90 11.85 -1.69
CA ASP A 519 -34.47 11.32 -0.38
C ASP A 519 -33.78 9.94 -0.47
N ASP A 520 -33.86 9.30 -1.64
CA ASP A 520 -33.19 8.04 -1.98
C ASP A 520 -31.73 8.23 -2.44
N ILE A 521 -31.26 9.48 -2.57
CA ILE A 521 -29.86 9.84 -2.79
C ILE A 521 -29.23 10.22 -1.44
N ALA A 522 -28.26 9.45 -0.98
CA ALA A 522 -27.60 9.69 0.32
C ALA A 522 -26.33 10.52 0.19
N LEU A 523 -25.58 10.35 -0.90
CA LEU A 523 -24.26 10.94 -1.11
C LEU A 523 -24.11 11.41 -2.56
N ILE A 524 -23.59 12.63 -2.72
CA ILE A 524 -23.21 13.23 -3.99
C ILE A 524 -21.70 13.45 -4.00
N VAL A 525 -21.02 13.13 -5.10
CA VAL A 525 -19.59 13.38 -5.29
C VAL A 525 -19.38 14.27 -6.50
N LEU A 526 -18.61 15.34 -6.33
CA LEU A 526 -18.20 16.22 -7.43
C LEU A 526 -16.84 15.80 -7.97
N THR A 527 -16.72 15.74 -9.29
CA THR A 527 -15.46 15.44 -9.99
C THR A 527 -15.47 16.07 -11.38
N GLU A 528 -14.36 16.01 -12.09
CA GLU A 528 -14.25 16.42 -13.49
C GLU A 528 -14.92 15.42 -14.44
N ASP A 529 -14.86 14.13 -14.12
CA ASP A 529 -15.31 13.03 -14.98
C ASP A 529 -16.14 12.00 -14.19
N SER A 530 -17.46 12.20 -14.18
CA SER A 530 -18.41 11.31 -13.52
C SER A 530 -18.50 9.94 -14.18
N GLU A 531 -18.33 9.85 -15.51
CA GLU A 531 -18.38 8.59 -16.25
C GLU A 531 -17.20 7.70 -15.87
N PHE A 532 -15.98 8.26 -15.78
CA PHE A 532 -14.82 7.53 -15.30
C PHE A 532 -15.02 7.08 -13.84
N ALA A 533 -15.41 7.99 -12.96
CA ALA A 533 -15.53 7.73 -11.53
C ALA A 533 -16.63 6.69 -11.22
N ALA A 534 -17.75 6.69 -11.94
CA ALA A 534 -18.86 5.76 -11.72
C ALA A 534 -18.70 4.41 -12.42
N ARG A 535 -17.79 4.28 -13.40
CA ARG A 535 -17.64 3.05 -14.22
C ARG A 535 -17.32 1.80 -13.41
N HIS A 536 -16.54 1.95 -12.34
CA HIS A 536 -16.12 0.86 -11.48
C HIS A 536 -16.03 1.37 -10.04
N ILE A 537 -16.42 0.55 -9.06
CA ILE A 537 -16.41 0.95 -7.64
C ILE A 537 -15.02 1.47 -7.19
N ASN A 538 -13.94 0.83 -7.64
CA ASN A 538 -12.57 1.29 -7.36
C ASN A 538 -12.26 2.69 -7.91
N ASN A 539 -12.94 3.15 -8.99
CA ASN A 539 -12.79 4.51 -9.48
C ASN A 539 -13.47 5.50 -8.54
N PHE A 540 -14.69 5.20 -8.10
CA PHE A 540 -15.39 5.99 -7.09
C PHE A 540 -14.56 6.09 -5.81
N LEU A 541 -14.14 4.95 -5.24
CA LEU A 541 -13.36 4.92 -4.00
C LEU A 541 -12.07 5.74 -4.12
N TRP A 542 -11.32 5.53 -5.21
CA TRP A 542 -10.08 6.24 -5.45
C TRP A 542 -10.31 7.75 -5.57
N VAL A 543 -11.21 8.19 -6.46
CA VAL A 543 -11.49 9.61 -6.69
C VAL A 543 -11.97 10.27 -5.40
N THR A 544 -12.99 9.71 -4.76
CA THR A 544 -13.65 10.32 -3.60
C THR A 544 -12.70 10.47 -2.41
N PHE A 545 -11.97 9.41 -2.04
CA PHE A 545 -11.25 9.40 -0.77
C PHE A 545 -9.79 9.83 -0.88
N THR A 546 -9.18 9.82 -2.07
CA THR A 546 -7.81 10.34 -2.26
C THR A 546 -7.77 11.84 -2.54
N ARG A 547 -8.83 12.42 -3.12
CA ARG A 547 -8.87 13.84 -3.53
C ARG A 547 -9.63 14.76 -2.60
N SER A 548 -10.14 14.25 -1.49
CA SER A 548 -10.88 15.05 -0.52
C SER A 548 -10.22 15.07 0.86
N ASN A 549 -10.21 16.25 1.45
CA ASN A 549 -9.87 16.50 2.84
C ASN A 549 -11.17 16.79 3.61
N PRO A 550 -11.59 15.92 4.54
CA PRO A 550 -12.94 15.93 5.07
C PRO A 550 -13.48 17.29 5.52
N SER A 551 -12.71 18.08 6.27
CA SER A 551 -13.16 19.37 6.82
C SER A 551 -13.26 20.49 5.78
N HIS A 552 -12.65 20.34 4.61
CA HIS A 552 -12.63 21.36 3.56
C HIS A 552 -13.53 20.99 2.39
N ASP A 553 -13.70 19.70 2.11
CA ASP A 553 -14.34 19.20 0.90
C ASP A 553 -15.70 18.51 1.16
N VAL A 554 -16.19 18.50 2.40
CA VAL A 554 -17.51 17.93 2.75
C VAL A 554 -18.51 19.04 2.99
N TYR A 555 -19.61 18.99 2.25
CA TYR A 555 -20.75 19.90 2.29
C TYR A 555 -22.05 19.10 2.39
N GLY A 556 -23.19 19.77 2.48
CA GLY A 556 -24.47 19.07 2.52
C GLY A 556 -25.64 19.98 2.20
N VAL A 557 -26.69 19.39 1.63
CA VAL A 557 -27.94 20.10 1.33
C VAL A 557 -28.63 20.47 2.64
N ASP A 558 -28.97 21.76 2.79
CA ASP A 558 -29.48 22.36 4.03
C ASP A 558 -28.57 22.08 5.25
N SER A 559 -27.26 22.28 5.08
CA SER A 559 -26.28 22.13 6.16
C SER A 559 -26.51 23.12 7.30
N PHE A 560 -26.17 22.73 8.52
CA PHE A 560 -26.27 23.55 9.72
C PHE A 560 -25.12 23.25 10.70
N THR A 561 -24.88 24.17 11.62
CA THR A 561 -24.02 23.94 12.78
C THR A 561 -24.82 24.22 14.05
N ASP A 562 -24.95 23.23 14.94
CA ASP A 562 -25.60 23.37 16.23
C ASP A 562 -24.66 22.93 17.36
N HIS A 563 -24.42 23.80 18.34
CA HIS A 563 -23.48 23.55 19.45
C HIS A 563 -22.10 22.97 19.03
N LYS A 564 -21.60 23.36 17.85
CA LYS A 564 -20.36 22.87 17.18
C LYS A 564 -20.46 21.51 16.49
N HIS A 565 -21.63 20.89 16.46
CA HIS A 565 -21.91 19.75 15.61
C HIS A 565 -22.34 20.25 14.23
N TRP A 566 -21.66 19.80 13.18
CA TRP A 566 -22.04 20.09 11.80
C TRP A 566 -22.82 18.91 11.23
N GLY A 567 -23.90 19.20 10.51
CA GLY A 567 -24.69 18.19 9.83
C GLY A 567 -25.48 18.79 8.66
N CYS A 568 -26.25 17.96 7.96
CA CYS A 568 -27.13 18.40 6.88
C CYS A 568 -28.45 17.59 6.85
N LYS A 569 -29.48 18.14 6.20
CA LYS A 569 -30.82 17.50 6.15
C LYS A 569 -31.02 16.68 4.87
N GLY A 570 -30.42 17.08 3.76
CA GLY A 570 -30.44 16.33 2.51
C GLY A 570 -29.16 15.51 2.29
N PRO A 571 -28.84 15.16 1.04
CA PRO A 571 -27.63 14.40 0.72
C PRO A 571 -26.35 15.11 1.17
N LEU A 572 -25.37 14.32 1.62
CA LEU A 572 -24.00 14.79 1.82
C LEU A 572 -23.36 15.03 0.45
N ILE A 573 -22.51 16.05 0.33
CA ILE A 573 -21.77 16.37 -0.90
C ILE A 573 -20.27 16.30 -0.58
N ILE A 574 -19.50 15.54 -1.36
CA ILE A 574 -18.04 15.50 -1.27
C ILE A 574 -17.44 16.09 -2.55
N ASP A 575 -16.64 17.14 -2.43
CA ASP A 575 -15.86 17.68 -3.54
C ASP A 575 -14.57 16.87 -3.72
N ALA A 576 -14.58 15.98 -4.71
CA ALA A 576 -13.45 15.12 -5.06
C ALA A 576 -12.74 15.56 -6.35
N ARG A 577 -12.89 16.83 -6.76
CA ARG A 577 -12.08 17.40 -7.84
C ARG A 577 -10.61 17.45 -7.46
N LEU A 578 -9.73 17.43 -8.47
CA LEU A 578 -8.32 17.74 -8.31
C LEU A 578 -8.15 19.21 -7.94
N LYS A 579 -7.38 19.47 -6.88
CA LYS A 579 -7.01 20.83 -6.47
C LYS A 579 -5.59 21.15 -6.94
N PRO A 580 -5.25 22.43 -7.16
CA PRO A 580 -3.93 22.84 -7.68
C PRO A 580 -2.72 22.36 -6.85
N HIS A 581 -2.91 22.17 -5.55
CA HIS A 581 -1.86 21.72 -4.64
C HIS A 581 -1.70 20.20 -4.58
N HIS A 582 -2.63 19.44 -5.19
CA HIS A 582 -2.51 17.99 -5.24
C HIS A 582 -1.32 17.58 -6.09
N ALA A 583 -0.73 16.45 -5.71
CA ALA A 583 0.19 15.74 -6.57
C ALA A 583 -0.47 15.38 -7.91
N PRO A 584 0.26 15.45 -9.03
CA PRO A 584 -0.26 15.00 -10.32
C PRO A 584 -0.54 13.49 -10.28
N PRO A 585 -1.60 13.02 -10.98
CA PRO A 585 -1.89 11.58 -11.08
C PRO A 585 -0.85 10.86 -11.94
N LEU A 586 -0.74 9.55 -11.76
CA LEU A 586 0.11 8.71 -12.60
C LEU A 586 -0.57 8.46 -13.95
N VAL A 587 0.08 8.92 -15.01
CA VAL A 587 -0.42 8.82 -16.38
C VAL A 587 0.55 7.99 -17.22
N GLU A 588 -0.01 7.01 -17.93
CA GLU A 588 0.76 6.14 -18.82
C GLU A 588 1.19 6.88 -20.10
N SER A 589 2.31 6.46 -20.70
CA SER A 589 2.78 7.03 -21.96
C SER A 589 2.11 6.33 -23.15
N PRO A 590 1.33 7.03 -24.00
CA PRO A 590 0.66 6.43 -25.15
C PRO A 590 1.62 5.78 -26.16
N GLU A 591 2.87 6.24 -26.21
CA GLU A 591 3.91 5.65 -27.06
C GLU A 591 4.39 4.31 -26.50
N VAL A 592 4.63 4.23 -25.19
CA VAL A 592 5.01 2.99 -24.50
C VAL A 592 3.87 1.98 -24.58
N SER A 593 2.64 2.42 -24.33
CA SER A 593 1.43 1.58 -24.43
C SER A 593 1.32 0.92 -25.81
N ARG A 594 1.54 1.67 -26.90
CA ARG A 594 1.54 1.12 -28.27
C ARG A 594 2.68 0.14 -28.55
N ARG A 595 3.83 0.25 -27.87
CA ARG A 595 4.90 -0.75 -27.97
C ARG A 595 4.50 -2.05 -27.27
N VAL A 596 3.93 -1.93 -26.06
CA VAL A 596 3.48 -3.08 -25.27
C VAL A 596 2.32 -3.81 -25.95
N ASP A 597 1.42 -3.11 -26.65
CA ASP A 597 0.36 -3.73 -27.47
C ASP A 597 0.93 -4.77 -28.48
N ARG A 598 2.14 -4.54 -29.01
CA ARG A 598 2.77 -5.47 -29.95
C ARG A 598 3.19 -6.78 -29.30
N LEU A 599 3.42 -6.80 -27.99
CA LEU A 599 3.77 -8.01 -27.25
C LEU A 599 2.54 -8.91 -27.01
N GLY A 600 1.35 -8.33 -26.93
CA GLY A 600 0.07 -9.05 -26.85
C GLY A 600 -0.47 -9.52 -28.21
N ALA A 601 0.03 -8.95 -29.32
CA ALA A 601 -0.33 -9.37 -30.66
C ALA A 601 0.08 -10.83 -30.95
N LYS A 602 -0.60 -11.48 -31.91
CA LYS A 602 -0.34 -12.87 -32.28
C LYS A 602 1.14 -13.07 -32.63
N GLY A 603 1.81 -13.95 -31.88
CA GLY A 603 3.24 -14.25 -32.04
C GLY A 603 4.18 -13.49 -31.10
N GLY A 604 3.67 -12.51 -30.32
CA GLY A 604 4.42 -11.88 -29.24
C GLY A 604 4.45 -12.73 -27.97
N SER A 605 5.45 -12.51 -27.12
CA SER A 605 5.65 -13.31 -25.88
C SER A 605 4.50 -13.21 -24.86
N LEU A 606 3.63 -12.21 -24.98
CA LEU A 606 2.50 -11.98 -24.06
C LEU A 606 1.15 -12.22 -24.73
N HIS A 607 1.14 -12.84 -25.91
CA HIS A 607 -0.08 -13.17 -26.62
C HIS A 607 -1.02 -14.06 -25.79
N GLY A 608 -2.27 -13.63 -25.65
CA GLY A 608 -3.28 -14.33 -24.85
C GLY A 608 -3.22 -14.02 -23.35
N ILE A 609 -2.34 -13.11 -22.92
CA ILE A 609 -2.30 -12.58 -21.55
C ILE A 609 -2.79 -11.12 -21.53
N ILE A 610 -2.23 -10.28 -22.40
CA ILE A 610 -2.58 -8.84 -22.52
C ILE A 610 -3.01 -8.46 -23.93
#